data_AF-A0A1X6WSN4-F1
#
_entry.id   AF-A0A1X6WSN4-F1
#
_cell.length_a   1.000
_cell.length_b   1.000
_cell.length_c   1.000
_cell.angle_alpha   90.00
_cell.angle_beta   90.00
_cell.angle_gamma   90.00
#
_symmetry.space_group_name_H-M   'P 1'
#
loop_
_entity.id
_entity.type
_entity.pdbx_description
1 polymer ?
#
loop_
_entity_poly.entity_id
_entity_poly.type
_entity_poly.pdbx_seq_one_letter_code
_entity_poly.pdbx_strand_id
1 'polypeptide(L)'
;MSTSAIHECTPPQRLVLGTGPRWVIALDITADDADSEGSADDSSGRMRISGATLTLSQDMDEAGFAAEVGPGWEYYLDRLVAATEDRDAEATAFEPDYLPGMAEHYRALFTGKATAGR
;
A
#
# COMPACT_ATOMS: atom_id res chain seq x y z
N MET A 1 -20.20 -6.55 -11.31
CA MET A 1 -19.95 -6.09 -9.93
C MET A 1 -18.82 -6.94 -9.38
N SER A 2 -17.65 -6.35 -9.14
CA SER A 2 -16.56 -7.07 -8.48
C SER A 2 -16.84 -7.10 -6.98
N THR A 3 -16.98 -8.28 -6.40
CA THR A 3 -17.15 -8.44 -4.95
C THR A 3 -15.78 -8.33 -4.29
N SER A 4 -15.69 -7.53 -3.24
CA SER A 4 -14.52 -7.47 -2.36
C SER A 4 -14.77 -8.32 -1.11
N ALA A 5 -13.74 -9.00 -0.62
CA ALA A 5 -13.79 -9.87 0.55
C ALA A 5 -12.56 -9.66 1.43
N ILE A 6 -12.72 -9.78 2.74
CA ILE A 6 -11.60 -9.83 3.69
C ILE A 6 -11.17 -11.29 3.80
N HIS A 7 -9.92 -11.59 3.47
CA HIS A 7 -9.34 -12.93 3.61
C HIS A 7 -8.70 -13.13 4.98
N GLU A 8 -8.09 -12.09 5.55
CA GLU A 8 -7.47 -12.12 6.88
C GLU A 8 -7.55 -10.74 7.53
N CYS A 9 -7.76 -10.70 8.85
CA CYS A 9 -7.76 -9.47 9.64
C CYS A 9 -7.23 -9.78 11.06
N THR A 10 -6.00 -9.36 11.33
CA THR A 10 -5.35 -9.46 12.65
C THR A 10 -5.02 -8.04 13.10
N PRO A 11 -5.94 -7.35 13.81
CA PRO A 11 -5.75 -5.96 14.17
C PRO A 11 -4.71 -5.81 15.30
N PRO A 12 -3.84 -4.78 15.25
CA PRO A 12 -3.66 -3.81 14.16
C PRO A 12 -2.66 -4.25 13.07
N GLN A 13 -2.05 -5.43 13.18
CA GLN A 13 -0.85 -5.77 12.40
C GLN A 13 -1.10 -6.12 10.93
N ARG A 14 -2.25 -6.71 10.58
CA ARG A 14 -2.40 -7.34 9.25
C ARG A 14 -3.81 -7.31 8.70
N LEU A 15 -3.93 -6.99 7.41
CA LEU A 15 -5.16 -7.04 6.64
C LEU A 15 -4.89 -7.61 5.24
N VAL A 16 -5.64 -8.63 4.84
CA VAL A 16 -5.57 -9.20 3.48
C VAL A 16 -6.94 -9.06 2.82
N LEU A 17 -6.98 -8.38 1.69
CA LEU A 17 -8.20 -8.06 0.94
C LEU A 17 -8.16 -8.73 -0.44
N GLY A 18 -9.27 -9.33 -0.83
CA GLY A 18 -9.52 -9.82 -2.18
C GLY A 18 -10.51 -8.93 -2.91
N THR A 19 -10.31 -8.67 -4.21
CA THR A 19 -11.30 -8.02 -5.09
C THR A 19 -11.40 -8.76 -6.43
N GLY A 20 -12.57 -9.31 -6.74
CA GLY A 20 -12.70 -10.14 -7.94
C GLY A 20 -11.81 -11.40 -7.90
N PRO A 21 -11.50 -12.02 -9.05
CA PRO A 21 -10.97 -13.39 -9.07
C PRO A 21 -9.47 -13.52 -8.78
N ARG A 22 -8.69 -12.43 -8.82
CA ARG A 22 -7.22 -12.47 -8.73
C ARG A 22 -6.56 -11.32 -7.98
N TRP A 23 -7.32 -10.30 -7.59
CA TRP A 23 -6.74 -9.14 -6.93
C TRP A 23 -6.64 -9.40 -5.44
N VAL A 24 -5.45 -9.72 -4.95
CA VAL A 24 -5.18 -9.84 -3.51
C VAL A 24 -4.15 -8.79 -3.12
N ILE A 25 -4.46 -8.02 -2.08
CA ILE A 25 -3.55 -7.06 -1.46
C ILE A 25 -3.36 -7.49 -0.01
N ALA A 26 -2.11 -7.51 0.45
CA ALA A 26 -1.78 -7.60 1.86
C ALA A 26 -1.24 -6.26 2.35
N LEU A 27 -1.70 -5.85 3.54
CA LEU A 27 -1.22 -4.70 4.28
C LEU A 27 -0.68 -5.21 5.61
N ASP A 28 0.59 -4.96 5.86
CA ASP A 28 1.29 -5.30 7.10
C ASP A 28 1.74 -4.01 7.79
N ILE A 29 1.40 -3.85 9.06
CA ILE A 29 1.73 -2.68 9.88
C ILE A 29 2.71 -3.13 10.97
N THR A 30 3.90 -2.53 10.94
CA THR A 30 4.92 -2.71 11.99
C THR A 30 5.08 -1.40 12.74
N ALA A 31 4.91 -1.41 14.06
CA ALA A 31 5.17 -0.23 14.88
C ALA A 31 6.68 0.04 14.94
N ASP A 32 7.06 1.31 14.94
CA ASP A 32 8.45 1.68 15.15
C ASP A 32 8.75 1.53 16.65
N ASP A 33 9.77 0.74 17.02
CA ASP A 33 10.12 0.44 18.41
C ASP A 33 10.64 1.66 19.21
N ALA A 34 10.62 2.86 18.63
CA ALA A 34 11.36 4.02 19.14
C ALA A 34 10.75 4.64 20.41
N ASP A 35 9.43 4.62 20.61
CA ASP A 35 8.81 5.23 21.79
C ASP A 35 7.53 4.46 22.19
N SER A 36 7.69 3.26 22.72
CA SER A 36 6.59 2.51 23.35
C SER A 36 6.20 3.12 24.69
N GLU A 37 5.61 4.31 24.66
CA GLU A 37 4.70 4.79 25.71
C GLU A 37 3.30 4.84 25.09
N GLY A 38 2.73 3.65 24.83
CA GLY A 38 1.34 3.51 24.45
C GLY A 38 0.45 4.04 25.56
N SER A 39 0.06 5.31 25.47
CA SER A 39 -0.93 5.90 26.38
C SER A 39 -2.30 5.35 26.01
N ALA A 40 -2.72 4.32 26.74
CA ALA A 40 -4.10 3.83 26.73
C ALA A 40 -5.00 4.78 27.55
N ASP A 41 -5.13 6.04 27.13
CA ASP A 41 -5.98 7.03 27.83
C ASP A 41 -7.21 7.49 27.02
N ASP A 42 -7.51 6.84 25.89
CA ASP A 42 -8.80 7.07 25.23
C ASP A 42 -9.78 5.97 25.64
N SER A 43 -10.87 6.38 26.30
CA SER A 43 -12.01 5.52 26.67
C SER A 43 -12.66 4.82 25.45
N SER A 44 -12.20 5.12 24.22
CA SER A 44 -12.56 4.45 22.97
C SER A 44 -11.93 3.06 22.78
N GLY A 45 -10.94 2.64 23.58
CA GLY A 45 -10.25 1.36 23.37
C GLY A 45 -9.46 1.27 22.05
N ARG A 46 -9.17 2.41 21.42
CA ARG A 46 -8.36 2.48 20.20
C ARG A 46 -6.89 2.55 20.57
N MET A 47 -6.10 1.62 20.04
CA MET A 47 -4.64 1.71 20.08
C MET A 47 -4.20 2.81 19.10
N ARG A 48 -3.42 3.78 19.60
CA ARG A 48 -2.65 4.71 18.75
C ARG A 48 -1.19 4.26 18.76
N ILE A 49 -0.57 4.27 17.59
CA ILE A 49 0.86 4.00 17.42
C ILE A 49 1.54 5.28 16.95
N SER A 50 2.67 5.62 17.57
CA SER A 50 3.49 6.77 17.23
C SER A 50 4.65 6.27 16.38
N GLY A 51 4.51 6.36 15.05
CA GLY A 51 5.48 5.80 14.10
C GLY A 51 5.16 4.34 13.74
N ALA A 52 4.98 4.10 12.45
CA ALA A 52 4.77 2.76 11.92
C ALA A 52 5.17 2.68 10.45
N THR A 53 5.67 1.52 10.06
CA THR A 53 5.90 1.15 8.68
C THR A 53 4.69 0.36 8.15
N LEU A 54 4.03 0.87 7.12
CA LEU A 54 3.02 0.14 6.34
C LEU A 54 3.70 -0.51 5.13
N THR A 55 3.62 -1.83 5.03
CA THR A 55 4.05 -2.57 3.84
C THR A 55 2.83 -3.02 3.04
N LEU A 56 2.71 -2.54 1.81
CA LEU A 56 1.72 -3.00 0.84
C LEU A 56 2.35 -4.04 -0.08
N SER A 57 1.77 -5.23 -0.12
CA SER A 57 2.18 -6.30 -1.03
C SER A 57 1.05 -6.67 -1.98
N GLN A 58 1.35 -6.68 -3.28
CA GLN A 58 0.47 -7.19 -4.31
C GLN A 58 1.27 -8.04 -5.28
N ASP A 59 0.80 -9.26 -5.53
CA ASP A 59 1.35 -10.09 -6.59
C ASP A 59 0.93 -9.55 -7.96
N MET A 60 1.93 -9.28 -8.78
CA MET A 60 1.80 -8.88 -10.17
C MET A 60 2.67 -9.80 -11.03
N ASP A 61 2.10 -10.31 -12.11
CA ASP A 61 2.74 -11.26 -13.03
C ASP A 61 3.01 -10.67 -14.42
N GLU A 62 2.41 -9.53 -14.75
CA GLU A 62 2.53 -8.88 -16.05
C GLU A 62 3.09 -7.45 -15.97
N ALA A 63 4.06 -7.15 -16.84
CA ALA A 63 4.72 -5.84 -16.90
C ALA A 63 3.76 -4.69 -17.31
N GLY A 64 2.80 -4.97 -18.20
CA GLY A 64 1.79 -4.00 -18.61
C GLY A 64 0.88 -3.61 -17.45
N PHE A 65 0.42 -4.62 -16.72
CA PHE A 65 -0.39 -4.43 -15.53
C PHE A 65 0.35 -3.66 -14.42
N ALA A 66 1.61 -3.98 -14.17
CA ALA A 66 2.43 -3.24 -13.22
C ALA A 66 2.60 -1.77 -13.61
N ALA A 67 2.76 -1.47 -14.90
CA ALA A 67 2.88 -0.10 -15.41
C ALA A 67 1.62 0.77 -15.21
N GLU A 68 0.45 0.14 -15.11
CA GLU A 68 -0.83 0.81 -14.90
C GLU A 68 -1.21 0.90 -13.41
N VAL A 69 -0.97 -0.17 -12.66
CA VAL A 69 -1.40 -0.31 -11.25
C VAL A 69 -0.36 0.24 -10.27
N GLY A 70 0.92 -0.04 -10.51
CA GLY A 70 2.02 0.34 -9.61
C GLY A 70 2.02 1.83 -9.25
N PRO A 71 1.96 2.75 -10.24
CA PRO A 71 1.88 4.18 -9.97
C PRO A 71 0.65 4.59 -9.16
N GLY A 72 -0.47 3.87 -9.33
CA GLY A 72 -1.68 4.09 -8.55
C GLY A 72 -1.47 3.80 -7.06
N TRP A 73 -0.70 2.76 -6.73
CA TRP A 73 -0.39 2.47 -5.33
C TRP A 73 0.52 3.52 -4.70
N GLU A 74 1.59 3.94 -5.39
CA GLU A 74 2.46 5.05 -4.93
C GLU A 74 1.64 6.30 -4.64
N TYR A 75 0.75 6.66 -5.56
CA TYR A 75 -0.15 7.81 -5.39
C TYR A 75 -1.00 7.72 -4.11
N TYR A 76 -1.61 6.55 -3.85
CA TYR A 76 -2.42 6.38 -2.64
C TYR A 76 -1.58 6.29 -1.37
N LEU A 77 -0.36 5.75 -1.44
CA LEU A 77 0.56 5.70 -0.31
C LEU A 77 1.05 7.11 0.06
N ASP A 78 1.40 7.95 -0.91
CA ASP A 78 1.78 9.34 -0.65
C ASP A 78 0.61 10.17 -0.08
N ARG A 79 -0.61 9.92 -0.57
CA ARG A 79 -1.84 10.51 0.01
C ARG A 79 -2.09 10.04 1.44
N LEU A 80 -1.82 8.77 1.73
CA LEU A 80 -1.92 8.24 3.09
C LEU A 80 -0.89 8.91 4.03
N VAL A 81 0.35 9.10 3.57
CA VAL A 81 1.38 9.83 4.32
C VAL A 81 0.93 11.27 4.55
N ALA A 82 0.46 11.98 3.52
CA ALA A 82 -0.05 13.34 3.66
C ALA A 82 -1.18 13.42 4.69
N ALA A 83 -2.16 12.52 4.63
CA ALA A 83 -3.26 12.47 5.59
C ALA A 83 -2.80 12.14 7.03
N THR A 84 -1.76 11.31 7.19
CA THR A 84 -1.20 10.95 8.50
C THR A 84 -0.41 12.10 9.13
N GLU A 85 0.19 12.96 8.29
CA GLU A 85 0.96 14.15 8.69
C GLU A 85 0.12 15.44 8.74
N ASP A 86 -1.21 15.35 8.67
CA ASP A 86 -2.14 16.49 8.63
C ASP A 86 -1.86 17.49 7.47
N ARG A 87 -1.32 16.97 6.35
CA ARG A 87 -1.12 17.69 5.09
C ARG A 87 -2.31 17.48 4.15
N ASP A 88 -2.46 18.37 3.18
CA ASP A 88 -3.50 18.25 2.15
C ASP A 88 -3.21 17.07 1.20
N ALA A 89 -3.98 16.00 1.31
CA ALA A 89 -3.89 14.83 0.44
C ALA A 89 -4.39 15.11 -1.00
N GLU A 90 -5.19 16.15 -1.22
CA GLU A 90 -5.65 16.55 -2.55
C GLU A 90 -4.60 17.36 -3.32
N ALA A 91 -3.54 17.81 -2.66
CA ALA A 91 -2.42 18.47 -3.30
C ALA A 91 -1.56 17.54 -4.16
N THR A 92 -1.62 16.21 -3.91
CA THR A 92 -0.94 15.20 -4.72
C THR A 92 -1.68 15.06 -6.05
N ALA A 93 -1.03 15.44 -7.16
CA ALA A 93 -1.59 15.30 -8.50
C ALA A 93 -1.30 13.90 -9.06
N PHE A 94 -2.33 13.21 -9.56
CA PHE A 94 -2.16 11.89 -10.15
C PHE A 94 -1.44 11.95 -11.51
N GLU A 95 -1.90 12.85 -12.38
CA GLU A 95 -1.26 13.17 -13.65
C GLU A 95 -0.57 14.54 -13.56
N PRO A 96 0.65 14.71 -14.10
CA PRO A 96 1.44 13.72 -14.85
C PRO A 96 2.37 12.86 -13.97
N ASP A 97 2.43 13.13 -12.66
CA ASP A 97 3.53 12.70 -11.78
C ASP A 97 3.60 11.17 -11.62
N TYR A 98 2.45 10.49 -11.51
CA TYR A 98 2.38 9.03 -11.36
C TYR A 98 2.07 8.37 -12.69
N LEU A 99 1.01 8.82 -13.38
CA LEU A 99 0.71 8.41 -14.75
C LEU A 99 0.79 9.61 -15.71
N PRO A 100 1.49 9.49 -16.85
CA PRO A 100 2.36 8.38 -17.26
C PRO A 100 3.75 8.37 -16.58
N GLY A 101 4.06 9.33 -15.69
CA GLY A 101 5.41 9.60 -15.18
C GLY A 101 6.20 8.42 -14.61
N MET A 102 5.54 7.47 -13.95
CA MET A 102 6.17 6.29 -13.34
C MET A 102 5.92 4.98 -14.10
N ALA A 103 5.11 4.99 -15.18
CA ALA A 103 4.69 3.76 -15.86
C ALA A 103 5.88 2.94 -16.41
N GLU A 104 6.91 3.62 -16.94
CA GLU A 104 8.11 2.94 -17.45
C GLU A 104 8.94 2.29 -16.34
N HIS A 105 9.05 2.95 -15.18
CA HIS A 105 9.76 2.41 -14.02
C HIS A 105 9.16 1.06 -13.61
N TYR A 106 7.84 1.01 -13.42
CA TYR A 106 7.14 -0.23 -13.06
C TYR A 106 7.21 -1.30 -14.14
N ARG A 107 7.14 -0.92 -15.42
CA ARG A 107 7.33 -1.86 -16.53
C ARG A 107 8.72 -2.51 -16.46
N ALA A 108 9.75 -1.73 -16.17
CA ALA A 108 11.13 -2.20 -16.15
C ALA A 108 11.40 -3.25 -15.07
N LEU A 109 10.70 -3.22 -13.93
CA LEU A 109 10.84 -4.20 -12.83
C LEU A 109 10.61 -5.65 -13.27
N PHE A 110 9.85 -5.85 -14.36
CA PHE A 110 9.53 -7.17 -14.91
C PHE A 110 10.51 -7.63 -16.00
N THR A 111 11.33 -6.73 -16.53
CA THR A 111 12.28 -7.05 -17.60
C THR A 111 13.49 -7.85 -17.11
N GLY A 112 13.85 -7.74 -15.83
CA GLY A 112 14.93 -8.52 -15.18
C GLY A 112 14.54 -9.95 -14.76
N LYS A 113 13.25 -10.29 -14.74
CA LYS A 113 12.76 -11.64 -14.36
C LYS A 113 12.90 -12.68 -15.49
N ALA A 114 13.11 -12.25 -16.74
CA ALA A 114 13.17 -13.15 -17.90
C ALA A 114 14.44 -14.03 -17.96
N THR A 115 15.46 -13.78 -17.13
CA THR A 115 16.74 -14.52 -17.14
C THR A 115 16.97 -15.42 -15.92
N ALA A 116 16.06 -15.49 -14.94
CA ALA A 116 16.26 -16.24 -13.70
C ALA A 116 15.52 -17.60 -13.65
N GLY A 117 15.35 -18.26 -14.80
CA GLY A 117 14.67 -19.56 -14.89
C GLY A 117 15.13 -20.38 -16.09
N ARG A 118 16.33 -20.95 -16.01
CA ARG A 118 16.73 -22.13 -16.79
C ARG A 118 17.52 -23.08 -15.91
#